data_AF-A0A536CS80-F1
#
_entry.id   AF-A0A536CS80-F1
#
_cell.length_a   1.000
_cell.length_b   1.000
_cell.length_c   1.000
_cell.angle_alpha   90.00
_cell.angle_beta   90.00
_cell.angle_gamma   90.00
#
_symmetry.space_group_name_H-M   'P 1'
#
loop_
_entity.id
_entity.type
_entity.pdbx_description
1 polymer ?
#
loop_
_entity_poly.entity_id
_entity_poly.type
_entity_poly.pdbx_seq_one_letter_code
_entity_poly.pdbx_strand_id
1 'polypeptide(L)' 'MPHDLTVPGLGIYLLVQPGQAVTTGLRDLPRGRYDGQCGIQGHAAAGMAVAITVE' A
#
# COMPACT_ATOMS: atom_id res chain seq x y z
N MET A 1 6.54 -14.73 -3.37
CA MET A 1 5.32 -14.89 -2.53
C MET A 1 4.37 -13.74 -2.83
N PRO A 2 3.06 -13.84 -2.52
CA PRO A 2 2.16 -12.69 -2.63
C PRO A 2 2.66 -11.51 -1.80
N HIS A 3 2.17 -10.32 -2.14
CA HIS A 3 2.29 -9.12 -1.33
C HIS A 3 0.97 -8.39 -1.35
N ASP A 4 0.69 -7.63 -0.30
CA ASP A 4 -0.36 -6.62 -0.36
C ASP A 4 0.22 -5.21 -0.25
N LEU A 5 -0.54 -4.25 -0.78
CA LEU A 5 -0.39 -2.83 -0.50
C LEU A 5 -1.64 -2.39 0.26
N THR A 6 -1.49 -2.16 1.54
CA THR A 6 -2.55 -1.63 2.40
C THR A 6 -2.23 -0.19 2.80
N VAL A 7 -3.09 0.76 2.45
CA VAL A 7 -2.97 2.18 2.87
C VAL A 7 -4.33 2.61 3.45
N PRO A 8 -4.55 2.46 4.77
CA PRO A 8 -5.87 2.66 5.38
C PRO A 8 -6.44 4.06 5.17
N GLY A 9 -5.60 5.10 5.29
CA GLY A 9 -6.04 6.49 5.11
C GLY A 9 -6.46 6.84 3.67
N LEU A 10 -6.16 5.97 2.71
CA LEU A 10 -6.58 6.09 1.31
C LEU A 10 -7.59 5.01 0.89
N GLY A 11 -8.01 4.13 1.81
CA GLY A 11 -8.89 3.00 1.49
C GLY A 11 -8.29 1.99 0.51
N ILE A 12 -6.96 1.94 0.38
CA ILE A 12 -6.28 1.05 -0.56
C ILE A 12 -6.04 -0.31 0.11
N TYR A 13 -6.48 -1.35 -0.57
CA TYR A 13 -6.04 -2.73 -0.35
C TYR A 13 -5.87 -3.41 -1.71
N LEU A 14 -4.63 -3.74 -2.08
CA LEU A 14 -4.32 -4.46 -3.31
C LEU A 14 -3.53 -5.72 -2.97
N LEU A 15 -4.05 -6.89 -3.32
CA LEU A 15 -3.31 -8.15 -3.22
C LEU A 15 -2.68 -8.48 -4.57
N VAL A 16 -1.37 -8.73 -4.58
CA VAL A 16 -0.59 -9.00 -5.79
C VAL A 16 0.08 -10.37 -5.65
N GLN A 17 -0.20 -11.27 -6.59
CA GLN A 17 0.43 -12.59 -6.67
C GLN A 17 1.78 -12.51 -7.41
N PRO A 18 2.69 -13.48 -7.21
CA PRO A 18 3.91 -13.56 -7.99
C PRO A 18 3.64 -13.55 -9.51
N GLY A 19 4.37 -12.72 -10.26
CA GLY A 19 4.20 -12.58 -11.71
C GLY A 19 2.96 -11.79 -12.14
N GLN A 20 2.26 -11.12 -11.21
CA GLN A 20 1.13 -10.24 -11.51
C GLN A 20 1.47 -8.77 -11.29
N ALA A 21 0.70 -7.90 -11.94
CA ALA A 21 0.66 -6.47 -11.67
C ALA A 21 -0.80 -6.05 -11.50
N VAL A 22 -1.08 -5.25 -10.48
CA VAL A 22 -2.40 -4.69 -10.19
C VAL A 22 -2.24 -3.18 -10.02
N THR A 23 -3.17 -2.40 -10.58
CA THR A 23 -3.17 -0.95 -10.50
C THR A 23 -4.49 -0.45 -9.91
N THR A 24 -4.44 0.68 -9.21
CA THR A 24 -5.62 1.43 -8.78
C THR A 24 -5.42 2.91 -9.08
N GLY A 25 -6.53 3.62 -9.33
CA GLY A 25 -6.51 5.06 -9.57
C GLY A 25 -6.68 5.83 -8.26
N LEU A 26 -5.94 6.94 -8.13
CA LEU A 26 -6.09 7.91 -7.05
C LEU A 26 -6.53 9.24 -7.64
N ARG A 27 -7.54 9.88 -7.04
CA ARG A 27 -8.05 11.17 -7.51
C ARG A 27 -8.51 12.02 -6.33
N ASP A 28 -8.30 13.33 -6.44
CA ASP A 28 -8.84 14.34 -5.53
C ASP A 28 -8.54 14.06 -4.04
N LEU A 29 -7.35 13.49 -3.77
CA LEU A 29 -6.92 13.16 -2.42
C LEU A 29 -6.56 14.43 -1.64
N PRO A 30 -6.95 14.53 -0.36
CA PRO A 30 -6.50 15.62 0.49
C PRO A 30 -4.98 15.62 0.63
N ARG A 31 -4.37 16.81 0.67
CA ARG A 31 -2.95 16.96 1.02
C ARG A 31 -2.69 16.32 2.38
N GLY A 32 -1.58 15.62 2.51
CA GLY A 32 -1.24 14.93 3.74
C GLY A 32 -0.30 13.76 3.54
N ARG A 33 -0.01 13.07 4.64
CA ARG A 33 0.78 11.85 4.67
C ARG A 33 -0.10 10.68 5.04
N TYR A 34 0.03 9.60 4.26
CA TYR A 34 -0.71 8.37 4.42
C TYR A 34 0.28 7.21 4.55
N ASP A 35 0.33 6.60 5.73
CA ASP A 35 1.17 5.43 5.95
C ASP A 35 0.44 4.16 5.52
N GLY A 36 1.22 3.19 5.05
CA GLY A 36 0.77 1.90 4.60
C GLY A 36 1.83 0.83 4.80
N GLN A 37 1.45 -0.42 4.54
CA GLN A 37 2.32 -1.58 4.74
C GLN A 37 1.84 -2.78 3.92
N CYS A 38 2.70 -3.79 3.85
CA CYS A 38 2.28 -5.15 3.51
C CYS A 38 1.82 -5.88 4.79
N GLY A 39 0.59 -6.39 4.78
CA GLY A 39 -0.05 -7.09 5.89
C GLY A 39 0.41 -8.54 6.11
N ILE A 40 1.20 -9.10 5.20
CA ILE A 40 1.78 -10.44 5.37
C ILE A 40 2.69 -10.47 6.61
N GLN A 41 2.48 -11.47 7.46
CA GLN A 41 3.17 -11.62 8.74
C GLN A 41 4.69 -11.46 8.59
N GLY A 42 5.26 -10.53 9.35
CA GLY A 42 6.70 -10.25 9.38
C GLY A 42 7.20 -9.28 8.30
N HIS A 43 6.43 -8.99 7.24
CA HIS A 43 6.89 -8.14 6.14
C HIS A 43 7.09 -6.69 6.57
N ALA A 44 6.11 -6.11 7.26
CA ALA A 44 6.23 -4.76 7.79
C ALA A 44 7.42 -4.64 8.77
N ALA A 45 7.61 -5.65 9.64
CA ALA A 45 8.73 -5.70 10.58
C ALA A 45 10.11 -5.85 9.88
N ALA A 46 10.13 -6.47 8.70
CA ALA A 46 11.30 -6.55 7.83
C ALA A 46 11.53 -5.27 7.00
N GLY A 47 10.70 -4.23 7.17
CA GLY A 47 10.86 -2.93 6.52
C GLY A 47 9.96 -2.71 5.30
N MET A 48 9.01 -3.62 5.00
CA MET A 48 8.05 -3.43 3.91
C MET A 48 6.92 -2.49 4.32
N ALA A 49 7.28 -1.21 4.46
CA ALA A 49 6.41 -0.10 4.77
C ALA A 49 6.30 0.86 3.58
N VAL A 50 5.20 1.61 3.52
CA VAL A 50 4.91 2.59 2.47
C VAL A 50 4.50 3.89 3.14
N ALA A 51 5.00 5.01 2.64
CA ALA A 51 4.52 6.33 3.02
C ALA A 51 4.20 7.11 1.75
N ILE A 52 2.96 7.54 1.61
CA ILE A 52 2.49 8.34 0.48
C ILE A 52 2.33 9.78 0.97
N THR A 53 2.92 10.72 0.24
CA THR A 53 2.72 12.15 0.47
C THR A 53 1.91 12.72 -0.68
N VAL A 54 0.82 13.42 -0.35
CA VAL A 54 0.00 14.17 -1.30
C VAL A 54 0.26 15.65 -1.05
N GLU A 55 0.69 16.35 -2.09
CA GLU A 55 1.04 17.77 -2.11
C GLU A 55 0.25 18.57 -3.16
#